data_AF-A0A8T0DN21-F1
#
_entry.id   AF-A0A8T0DN21-F1
#
_cell.length_a   1.000
_cell.length_b   1.000
_cell.length_c   1.000
_cell.angle_alpha   90.00
_cell.angle_beta   90.00
_cell.angle_gamma   90.00
#
_symmetry.space_group_name_H-M   'P 1'
#
loop_
_entity.id
_entity.type
_entity.pdbx_description
1 polymer ?
#
loop_
_entity_poly.entity_id
_entity_poly.type
_entity_poly.pdbx_seq_one_letter_code
_entity_poly.pdbx_strand_id
1 'polypeptide(L)'
;MHLHCGGQDPALEWEYIQNVQLTDHTSQQEASVNSQFKYNTTQKPAYTNSCGDACEFAFPSWKIHLSNGDRADTENSDLITYSQCRDQLRMHISPEACEDLTLAPNHFLRKFSLFHCLLRPLEISSHLRDERAFVYSLSCTKCCPFAIPLHGKMLVTIFNRLTGSGACLLKGVHWELIGFQGSDPTTDFRSAGVLSLICLVYFVTQVDTPDSPSALFRQSLDPVQHFPFCSVGINITCILLQLLRRGALNQLCIQRNSVLDTFMHLFTGMFHYFCKTWKVEHCTILNAQHVLGRLEKLCRKNPKRFLKMHS
;
A
#
# COMPACT_ATOMS: atom_id res chain seq x y z
N MET A 1 -11.44 -24.58 57.14
CA MET A 1 -10.71 -25.55 56.31
C MET A 1 -11.16 -25.36 54.86
N HIS A 2 -10.18 -25.29 53.95
CA HIS A 2 -10.31 -24.96 52.52
C HIS A 2 -11.13 -25.96 51.68
N LEU A 3 -11.68 -25.48 50.55
CA LEU A 3 -11.60 -25.97 49.15
C LEU A 3 -12.69 -25.25 48.31
N HIS A 4 -12.65 -25.01 46.99
CA HIS A 4 -11.65 -24.55 46.01
C HIS A 4 -12.48 -24.01 44.80
N CYS A 5 -11.90 -23.12 43.97
CA CYS A 5 -12.52 -22.42 42.83
C CYS A 5 -12.86 -23.28 41.60
N GLY A 6 -13.82 -22.79 40.80
CA GLY A 6 -13.94 -22.94 39.33
C GLY A 6 -15.01 -21.94 38.87
N GLY A 7 -14.81 -20.98 37.97
CA GLY A 7 -13.96 -20.93 36.78
C GLY A 7 -14.88 -20.75 35.56
N GLN A 8 -15.55 -19.59 35.44
CA GLN A 8 -16.30 -19.23 34.23
C GLN A 8 -15.30 -18.85 33.15
N ASP A 9 -15.35 -19.57 32.02
CA ASP A 9 -14.50 -19.35 30.85
C ASP A 9 -14.92 -18.04 30.15
N PRO A 10 -14.08 -16.99 30.13
CA PRO A 10 -14.40 -15.73 29.48
C PRO A 10 -14.43 -15.84 27.94
N ALA A 11 -14.01 -16.96 27.35
CA ALA A 11 -13.88 -17.10 25.89
C ALA A 11 -15.23 -17.14 25.15
N LEU A 12 -16.32 -17.52 25.82
CA LEU A 12 -17.63 -17.72 25.16
C LEU A 12 -18.56 -16.51 25.24
N GLU A 13 -18.22 -15.48 26.03
CA GLU A 13 -19.01 -14.24 26.09
C GLU A 13 -18.58 -13.21 25.02
N TRP A 14 -17.38 -13.36 24.44
CA TRP A 14 -16.84 -12.45 23.42
C TRP A 14 -17.38 -12.69 22.00
N GLU A 15 -17.83 -13.91 21.67
CA GLU A 15 -18.39 -14.21 20.33
C GLU A 15 -19.83 -13.72 20.14
N TYR A 16 -20.61 -13.61 21.23
CA TYR A 16 -22.03 -13.24 21.13
C TYR A 16 -22.24 -11.72 20.97
N ILE A 17 -21.33 -10.89 21.50
CA ILE A 17 -21.45 -9.42 21.43
C ILE A 17 -20.89 -8.85 20.10
N GLN A 18 -20.05 -9.59 19.36
CA GLN A 18 -19.56 -9.14 18.04
C GLN A 18 -20.58 -9.26 16.90
N ASN A 19 -21.65 -10.05 17.05
CA ASN A 19 -22.55 -10.40 15.94
C ASN A 19 -23.84 -9.56 15.84
N VAL A 20 -24.12 -8.62 16.76
CA VAL A 20 -25.42 -7.92 16.80
C VAL A 20 -25.36 -6.42 16.41
N GLN A 21 -24.20 -5.86 16.04
CA GLN A 21 -24.14 -4.44 15.58
C GLN A 21 -23.32 -4.16 14.31
N LEU A 22 -23.10 -5.14 13.43
CA LEU A 22 -22.33 -4.93 12.20
C LEU A 22 -23.16 -5.18 10.92
N THR A 23 -24.02 -4.22 10.60
CA THR A 23 -24.42 -3.97 9.21
C THR A 23 -23.91 -2.59 8.79
N ASP A 24 -22.64 -2.52 8.40
CA ASP A 24 -22.17 -1.50 7.47
C ASP A 24 -20.84 -1.93 6.83
N HIS A 25 -20.69 -1.73 5.51
CA HIS A 25 -19.66 -2.27 4.62
C HIS A 25 -18.18 -1.90 4.92
N THR A 26 -17.88 -1.36 6.10
CA THR A 26 -16.57 -0.85 6.52
C THR A 26 -15.69 -1.92 7.20
N SER A 27 -16.28 -3.01 7.69
CA SER A 27 -15.64 -4.02 8.54
C SER A 27 -14.79 -5.06 7.80
N GLN A 28 -15.01 -5.30 6.50
CA GLN A 28 -14.20 -6.24 5.72
C GLN A 28 -12.78 -5.72 5.40
N GLN A 29 -12.57 -4.39 5.38
CA GLN A 29 -11.27 -3.79 5.07
C GLN A 29 -10.34 -3.67 6.29
N GLU A 30 -10.88 -3.41 7.49
CA GLU A 30 -10.08 -3.46 8.72
C GLU A 30 -9.60 -4.88 9.04
N ALA A 31 -10.41 -5.90 8.72
CA ALA A 31 -10.01 -7.31 8.78
C ALA A 31 -8.85 -7.64 7.80
N SER A 32 -8.80 -7.02 6.62
CA SER A 32 -7.74 -7.22 5.63
C SER A 32 -6.39 -6.69 6.09
N VAL A 33 -6.34 -5.47 6.66
CA VAL A 33 -5.12 -4.88 7.24
C VAL A 33 -4.64 -5.69 8.45
N ASN A 34 -5.58 -6.14 9.28
CA ASN A 34 -5.28 -7.02 10.41
C ASN A 34 -4.72 -8.37 9.98
N SER A 35 -5.15 -8.94 8.84
CA SER A 35 -4.63 -10.23 8.35
C SER A 35 -3.19 -10.15 7.83
N GLN A 36 -2.81 -9.04 7.18
CA GLN A 36 -1.48 -8.87 6.57
C GLN A 36 -0.35 -8.78 7.58
N PHE A 37 -0.60 -8.21 8.77
CA PHE A 37 0.38 -8.18 9.86
C PHE A 37 0.25 -9.37 10.84
N LYS A 38 -0.95 -9.97 10.99
CA LYS A 38 -1.16 -11.17 11.83
C LYS A 38 -0.54 -12.44 11.25
N TYR A 39 -0.47 -12.59 9.92
CA TYR A 39 0.19 -13.75 9.30
C TYR A 39 1.68 -13.85 9.69
N ASN A 40 2.36 -12.72 9.84
CA ASN A 40 3.77 -12.66 10.26
C ASN A 40 4.01 -12.91 11.76
N THR A 41 2.95 -12.90 12.59
CA THR A 41 3.07 -13.12 14.04
C THR A 41 2.71 -14.54 14.48
N THR A 42 2.06 -15.35 13.62
CA THR A 42 1.44 -16.62 14.05
C THR A 42 1.98 -17.89 13.36
N GLN A 43 2.94 -17.78 12.44
CA GLN A 43 3.61 -18.95 11.85
C GLN A 43 5.11 -18.95 12.16
N LYS A 44 5.45 -19.39 13.39
CA LYS A 44 6.73 -20.05 13.64
C LYS A 44 6.48 -21.54 13.36
N PRO A 45 7.15 -22.19 12.39
CA PRO A 45 6.98 -23.63 12.25
C PRO A 45 7.56 -24.31 13.49
N ALA A 46 6.77 -25.16 14.14
CA ALA A 46 7.26 -26.10 15.13
C ALA A 46 8.06 -27.17 14.39
N TYR A 47 9.40 -27.10 14.46
CA TYR A 47 10.26 -28.16 13.95
C TYR A 47 10.58 -29.13 15.10
N THR A 48 10.07 -30.35 15.00
CA THR A 48 10.45 -31.47 15.86
C THR A 48 11.86 -31.92 15.50
N ASN A 49 12.69 -32.04 16.54
CA ASN A 49 14.08 -32.44 16.48
C ASN A 49 14.24 -33.88 15.96
N SER A 50 15.04 -34.06 14.90
CA SER A 50 15.91 -35.24 14.81
C SER A 50 17.12 -34.95 13.93
N CYS A 51 18.28 -35.35 14.44
CA CYS A 51 19.64 -35.22 13.90
C CYS A 51 20.31 -33.86 14.14
N GLY A 52 21.28 -33.90 15.06
CA GLY A 52 22.13 -32.79 15.42
C GLY A 52 23.18 -32.53 14.35
N ASP A 53 23.30 -31.26 14.00
CA ASP A 53 24.54 -30.51 13.92
C ASP A 53 24.15 -29.02 13.94
N ALA A 54 24.96 -28.19 14.58
CA ALA A 54 24.64 -26.79 14.84
C ALA A 54 24.50 -25.99 13.53
N CYS A 55 23.26 -25.72 13.10
CA CYS A 55 22.97 -24.74 12.05
C CYS A 55 22.61 -23.39 12.67
N GLU A 56 23.63 -22.55 12.76
CA GLU A 56 23.56 -21.09 12.85
C GLU A 56 22.49 -20.56 11.87
N PHE A 57 21.64 -19.62 12.32
CA PHE A 57 20.66 -18.93 11.46
C PHE A 57 21.39 -18.04 10.43
N ALA A 58 21.93 -18.67 9.40
CA ALA A 58 22.47 -17.99 8.24
C ALA A 58 21.32 -17.71 7.26
N PHE A 59 20.99 -16.42 7.09
CA PHE A 59 20.32 -15.96 5.87
C PHE A 59 21.08 -16.55 4.66
N PRO A 60 20.39 -17.13 3.65
CA PRO A 60 21.05 -17.73 2.50
C PRO A 60 22.05 -16.73 1.89
N SER A 61 23.31 -17.16 1.70
CA SER A 61 24.44 -16.30 1.35
C SER A 61 24.46 -15.81 -0.10
N TRP A 62 23.31 -15.55 -0.72
CA TRP A 62 23.28 -14.73 -1.92
C TRP A 62 23.42 -13.28 -1.43
N LYS A 63 24.66 -12.87 -1.17
CA LYS A 63 25.00 -11.45 -1.04
C LYS A 63 24.46 -10.75 -2.29
N ILE A 64 23.42 -9.95 -2.12
CA ILE A 64 23.04 -8.97 -3.15
C ILE A 64 24.24 -8.06 -3.25
N HIS A 65 25.07 -8.25 -4.28
CA HIS A 65 25.93 -7.18 -4.74
C HIS A 65 25.00 -6.11 -5.32
N LEU A 66 24.49 -5.28 -4.41
CA LEU A 66 23.86 -4.02 -4.73
C LEU A 66 24.95 -3.18 -5.39
N SER A 67 25.09 -3.30 -6.71
CA SER A 67 26.12 -2.60 -7.47
C SER A 67 25.95 -1.10 -7.24
N ASN A 68 26.96 -0.50 -6.63
CA ASN A 68 27.18 0.93 -6.67
C ASN A 68 28.14 1.15 -7.86
N GLY A 69 27.62 1.40 -9.05
CA GLY A 69 28.49 1.68 -10.20
C GLY A 69 27.82 1.43 -11.55
N ASP A 70 27.74 2.52 -12.31
CA ASP A 70 27.59 2.65 -13.76
C ASP A 70 26.47 1.87 -14.46
N ARG A 71 25.45 2.62 -14.90
CA ARG A 71 24.42 2.18 -15.86
C ARG A 71 25.10 1.74 -17.15
N ALA A 72 25.37 0.45 -17.27
CA ALA A 72 25.59 -0.18 -18.56
C ALA A 72 24.23 -0.29 -19.26
N ASP A 73 23.98 0.65 -20.18
CA ASP A 73 22.84 0.68 -21.10
C ASP A 73 22.95 -0.46 -22.12
N THR A 74 22.74 -1.70 -21.69
CA THR A 74 22.69 -2.83 -22.63
C THR A 74 21.65 -3.85 -22.17
N GLU A 75 20.61 -4.00 -22.99
CA GLU A 75 19.41 -4.85 -22.84
C GLU A 75 18.38 -4.45 -21.76
N ASN A 76 17.64 -3.36 -22.00
CA ASN A 76 16.52 -2.96 -21.15
C ASN A 76 15.24 -2.58 -21.92
N SER A 77 14.85 -3.35 -22.94
CA SER A 77 13.62 -3.12 -23.71
C SER A 77 12.34 -3.57 -22.99
N ASP A 78 12.47 -4.31 -21.89
CA ASP A 78 11.36 -5.04 -21.25
C ASP A 78 10.82 -4.41 -19.97
N LEU A 79 11.41 -3.33 -19.45
CA LEU A 79 10.81 -2.61 -18.32
C LEU A 79 9.80 -1.57 -18.81
N ILE A 80 8.78 -1.31 -18.00
CA ILE A 80 7.73 -0.35 -18.33
C ILE A 80 7.87 0.92 -17.50
N THR A 81 7.73 2.09 -18.11
CA THR A 81 7.70 3.36 -17.39
C THR A 81 6.34 3.60 -16.76
N TYR A 82 6.25 4.48 -15.77
CA TYR A 82 4.97 4.92 -15.22
C TYR A 82 4.02 5.49 -16.31
N SER A 83 4.54 6.31 -17.22
CA SER A 83 3.72 6.88 -18.31
C SER A 83 3.14 5.80 -19.20
N GLN A 84 3.95 4.82 -19.62
CA GLN A 84 3.49 3.68 -20.41
C GLN A 84 2.44 2.85 -19.66
N CYS A 85 2.62 2.61 -18.36
CA CYS A 85 1.62 1.91 -17.53
C CYS A 85 0.29 2.66 -17.51
N ARG A 86 0.35 3.96 -17.19
CA ARG A 86 -0.84 4.81 -17.10
C ARG A 86 -1.61 4.82 -18.42
N ASP A 87 -0.91 5.00 -19.53
CA ASP A 87 -1.55 5.16 -20.83
C ASP A 87 -2.19 3.85 -21.31
N GLN A 88 -1.51 2.70 -21.11
CA GLN A 88 -2.11 1.39 -21.41
C GLN A 88 -3.29 1.05 -20.49
N LEU A 89 -3.20 1.36 -19.19
CA LEU A 89 -4.30 1.14 -18.26
C LEU A 89 -5.52 2.00 -18.59
N ARG A 90 -5.32 3.26 -19.01
CA ARG A 90 -6.42 4.13 -19.47
C ARG A 90 -7.11 3.59 -20.72
N MET A 91 -6.39 2.90 -21.60
CA MET A 91 -6.96 2.29 -22.80
C MET A 91 -7.81 1.05 -22.49
N HIS A 92 -7.48 0.30 -21.43
CA HIS A 92 -8.09 -1.00 -21.14
C HIS A 92 -9.11 -1.01 -20.00
N ILE A 93 -9.14 0.04 -19.17
CA ILE A 93 -10.03 0.12 -18.00
C ILE A 93 -11.07 1.21 -18.24
N SER A 94 -12.33 0.80 -18.42
CA SER A 94 -13.45 1.72 -18.57
C SER A 94 -13.81 2.39 -17.22
N PRO A 95 -14.01 3.72 -17.17
CA PRO A 95 -14.47 4.44 -15.97
C PRO A 95 -15.88 4.08 -15.49
N GLU A 96 -16.68 3.41 -16.33
CA GLU A 96 -18.10 3.10 -16.07
C GLU A 96 -18.30 2.14 -14.88
N ALA A 97 -17.26 1.45 -14.42
CA ALA A 97 -17.35 0.48 -13.34
C ALA A 97 -17.57 1.09 -11.93
N CYS A 98 -17.67 2.42 -11.78
CA CYS A 98 -17.63 3.06 -10.46
C CYS A 98 -18.46 4.35 -10.32
N GLU A 99 -19.60 4.47 -11.00
CA GLU A 99 -20.49 5.64 -10.88
C GLU A 99 -21.02 5.86 -9.44
N ASP A 100 -21.20 4.79 -8.65
CA ASP A 100 -21.82 4.86 -7.32
C ASP A 100 -20.97 5.45 -6.17
N LEU A 101 -19.66 5.67 -6.37
CA LEU A 101 -18.79 6.27 -5.36
C LEU A 101 -18.60 7.78 -5.52
N THR A 102 -19.34 8.38 -6.46
CA THR A 102 -19.24 9.81 -6.74
C THR A 102 -20.07 10.61 -5.75
N LEU A 103 -19.35 11.22 -4.80
CA LEU A 103 -19.81 12.31 -3.92
C LEU A 103 -20.74 11.88 -2.79
N ALA A 104 -20.17 11.37 -1.69
CA ALA A 104 -20.76 11.72 -0.40
C ALA A 104 -20.78 13.26 -0.30
N PRO A 105 -21.95 13.92 -0.20
CA PRO A 105 -21.99 15.35 0.01
C PRO A 105 -21.24 15.62 1.31
N ASN A 106 -20.33 16.60 1.30
CA ASN A 106 -19.72 17.11 2.52
C ASN A 106 -20.83 17.68 3.42
N HIS A 107 -21.49 16.84 4.22
CA HIS A 107 -22.53 17.23 5.17
C HIS A 107 -21.98 18.14 6.29
N PHE A 108 -20.65 18.32 6.36
CA PHE A 108 -19.98 19.15 7.37
C PHE A 108 -20.30 20.65 7.23
N LEU A 109 -20.79 21.12 6.08
CA LEU A 109 -21.22 22.52 5.90
C LEU A 109 -22.75 22.72 5.98
N ARG A 110 -23.54 21.68 6.27
CA ARG A 110 -25.00 21.80 6.39
C ARG A 110 -25.50 22.14 7.80
N LYS A 111 -24.63 22.13 8.82
CA LYS A 111 -25.05 22.37 10.22
C LYS A 111 -25.07 23.83 10.67
N PHE A 112 -24.58 24.76 9.84
CA PHE A 112 -24.60 26.20 10.15
C PHE A 112 -24.81 27.02 8.88
N SER A 113 -26.05 27.18 8.40
CA SER A 113 -26.42 28.40 7.68
C SER A 113 -27.93 28.45 7.43
N LEU A 114 -28.59 29.46 8.00
CA LEU A 114 -29.91 29.92 7.57
C LEU A 114 -29.84 30.74 6.26
N PHE A 115 -28.66 30.85 5.62
CA PHE A 115 -28.49 31.45 4.30
C PHE A 115 -28.35 30.37 3.23
N HIS A 116 -29.48 29.86 2.76
CA HIS A 116 -29.55 29.20 1.47
C HIS A 116 -29.54 30.28 0.37
N CYS A 117 -28.63 30.16 -0.62
CA CYS A 117 -28.69 30.74 -1.99
C CYS A 117 -27.54 31.67 -2.50
N LEU A 118 -26.30 31.63 -2.00
CA LEU A 118 -25.19 32.36 -2.69
C LEU A 118 -23.85 31.63 -2.86
N LEU A 119 -23.69 30.39 -2.38
CA LEU A 119 -22.49 29.61 -2.64
C LEU A 119 -22.86 28.44 -3.56
N ARG A 120 -22.60 28.59 -4.87
CA ARG A 120 -22.55 27.44 -5.79
C ARG A 120 -21.55 26.45 -5.17
N PRO A 121 -21.94 25.19 -4.91
CA PRO A 121 -20.97 24.17 -4.47
C PRO A 121 -19.79 24.20 -5.43
N LEU A 122 -18.55 24.24 -4.92
CA LEU A 122 -17.35 24.20 -5.77
C LEU A 122 -17.51 23.03 -6.77
N GLU A 123 -17.78 23.39 -8.02
CA GLU A 123 -18.13 22.44 -9.05
C GLU A 123 -16.84 21.76 -9.47
N ILE A 124 -16.63 20.51 -9.04
CA ILE A 124 -15.47 19.72 -9.45
C ILE A 124 -15.54 19.61 -10.97
N SER A 125 -14.51 20.09 -11.67
CA SER A 125 -14.44 20.05 -13.14
C SER A 125 -14.65 18.62 -13.65
N SER A 126 -15.18 18.48 -14.87
CA SER A 126 -15.38 17.17 -15.51
C SER A 126 -14.10 16.33 -15.49
N HIS A 127 -12.96 16.91 -15.86
CA HIS A 127 -11.69 16.15 -15.90
C HIS A 127 -11.27 15.62 -14.52
N LEU A 128 -11.53 16.34 -13.41
CA LEU A 128 -11.24 15.84 -12.06
C LEU A 128 -12.18 14.70 -11.65
N ARG A 129 -13.41 14.69 -12.17
CA ARG A 129 -14.32 13.55 -11.99
C ARG A 129 -13.82 12.34 -12.79
N ASP A 130 -13.38 12.56 -14.03
CA ASP A 130 -12.86 11.49 -14.89
C ASP A 130 -11.59 10.87 -14.31
N GLU A 131 -10.65 11.69 -13.81
CA GLU A 131 -9.46 11.16 -13.14
C GLU A 131 -9.78 10.39 -11.86
N ARG A 132 -10.80 10.82 -11.10
CA ARG A 132 -11.25 10.10 -9.90
C ARG A 132 -11.88 8.77 -10.26
N ALA A 133 -12.77 8.76 -11.25
CA ALA A 133 -13.39 7.55 -11.76
C ALA A 133 -12.32 6.57 -12.26
N PHE A 134 -11.27 7.07 -12.92
CA PHE A 134 -10.13 6.25 -13.31
C PHE A 134 -9.38 5.66 -12.11
N VAL A 135 -9.06 6.45 -11.07
CA VAL A 135 -8.45 5.95 -9.83
C VAL A 135 -9.31 4.86 -9.17
N TYR A 136 -10.63 5.04 -9.12
CA TYR A 136 -11.53 4.04 -8.55
C TYR A 136 -11.60 2.78 -9.42
N SER A 137 -11.66 2.93 -10.74
CA SER A 137 -11.67 1.80 -11.67
C SER A 137 -10.38 0.98 -11.56
N LEU A 138 -9.22 1.63 -11.40
CA LEU A 138 -7.96 0.95 -11.07
C LEU A 138 -8.05 0.16 -9.76
N SER A 139 -8.72 0.71 -8.75
CA SER A 139 -8.88 0.05 -7.45
C SER A 139 -9.82 -1.17 -7.48
N CYS A 140 -10.81 -1.15 -8.38
CA CYS A 140 -11.78 -2.23 -8.59
C CYS A 140 -11.29 -3.27 -9.59
N THR A 141 -10.31 -2.92 -10.43
CA THR A 141 -9.72 -3.84 -11.40
C THR A 141 -8.84 -4.86 -10.68
N LYS A 142 -9.14 -6.15 -10.86
CA LYS A 142 -8.34 -7.23 -10.29
C LYS A 142 -6.92 -7.21 -10.87
N CYS A 143 -5.94 -7.19 -9.98
CA CYS A 143 -4.53 -7.34 -10.36
C CYS A 143 -4.21 -8.83 -10.57
N CYS A 144 -3.79 -9.19 -11.78
CA CYS A 144 -3.42 -10.57 -12.15
C CYS A 144 -2.06 -10.60 -12.86
N PRO A 145 -0.93 -10.43 -12.16
CA PRO A 145 0.41 -10.32 -12.77
C PRO A 145 0.81 -11.55 -13.61
N PHE A 146 0.33 -12.73 -13.25
CA PHE A 146 0.66 -13.99 -13.94
C PHE A 146 -0.27 -14.33 -15.11
N ALA A 147 -1.36 -13.59 -15.30
CA ALA A 147 -2.34 -13.84 -16.37
C ALA A 147 -2.48 -12.66 -17.33
N ILE A 148 -2.18 -11.44 -16.89
CA ILE A 148 -2.28 -10.22 -17.69
C ILE A 148 -0.87 -9.70 -17.96
N PRO A 149 -0.40 -9.69 -19.23
CA PRO A 149 0.97 -9.30 -19.58
C PRO A 149 1.39 -7.93 -19.05
N LEU A 150 0.50 -6.93 -19.11
CA LEU A 150 0.76 -5.59 -18.58
C LEU A 150 1.05 -5.63 -17.07
N HIS A 151 0.24 -6.34 -16.28
CA HIS A 151 0.45 -6.47 -14.84
C HIS A 151 1.76 -7.20 -14.52
N GLY A 152 2.09 -8.24 -15.29
CA GLY A 152 3.35 -8.96 -15.17
C GLY A 152 4.55 -8.05 -15.45
N LYS A 153 4.51 -7.25 -16.52
CA LYS A 153 5.56 -6.29 -16.88
C LYS A 153 5.77 -5.23 -15.79
N MET A 154 4.68 -4.73 -15.21
CA MET A 154 4.71 -3.83 -14.05
C MET A 154 5.39 -4.48 -12.82
N LEU A 155 5.03 -5.73 -12.51
CA LEU A 155 5.58 -6.46 -11.36
C LEU A 155 7.08 -6.74 -11.53
N VAL A 156 7.51 -7.19 -12.71
CA VAL A 156 8.94 -7.38 -13.05
C VAL A 156 9.68 -6.05 -12.98
N THR A 157 9.05 -4.95 -13.39
CA THR A 157 9.66 -3.61 -13.28
C THR A 157 9.93 -3.22 -11.85
N ILE A 158 9.00 -3.46 -10.93
CA ILE A 158 9.20 -3.19 -9.51
C ILE A 158 10.40 -3.99 -8.99
N PHE A 159 10.42 -5.30 -9.24
CA PHE A 159 11.51 -6.16 -8.79
C PHE A 159 12.87 -5.70 -9.32
N ASN A 160 12.95 -5.42 -10.62
CA ASN A 160 14.20 -4.98 -11.24
C ASN A 160 14.70 -3.65 -10.67
N ARG A 161 13.81 -2.66 -10.52
CA ARG A 161 14.18 -1.35 -9.98
C ARG A 161 14.62 -1.41 -8.52
N LEU A 162 14.09 -2.33 -7.73
CA LEU A 162 14.49 -2.50 -6.33
C LEU A 162 15.79 -3.29 -6.17
N THR A 163 15.95 -4.37 -6.93
CA THR A 163 17.05 -5.34 -6.73
C THR A 163 18.24 -5.14 -7.67
N GLY A 164 18.05 -4.42 -8.78
CA GLY A 164 19.02 -4.35 -9.88
C GLY A 164 19.10 -5.62 -10.74
N SER A 165 18.27 -6.62 -10.47
CA SER A 165 18.29 -7.93 -11.15
C SER A 165 16.99 -8.19 -11.90
N GLY A 166 17.04 -8.97 -12.99
CA GLY A 166 15.83 -9.49 -13.63
C GLY A 166 15.02 -10.38 -12.69
N ALA A 167 13.70 -10.40 -12.85
CA ALA A 167 12.81 -11.33 -12.17
C ALA A 167 12.25 -12.36 -13.15
N CYS A 168 12.14 -13.60 -12.71
CA CYS A 168 11.33 -14.59 -13.42
C CYS A 168 9.86 -14.35 -13.08
N LEU A 169 8.98 -14.21 -14.08
CA LEU A 169 7.54 -14.04 -13.85
C LEU A 169 6.85 -15.37 -13.51
N LEU A 170 7.34 -16.03 -12.46
CA LEU A 170 6.80 -17.25 -11.89
C LEU A 170 6.56 -17.03 -10.39
N LYS A 171 5.62 -17.78 -9.82
CA LYS A 171 5.42 -17.77 -8.37
C LYS A 171 6.67 -18.34 -7.68
N GLY A 172 7.15 -17.67 -6.65
CA GLY A 172 8.35 -18.08 -5.92
C GLY A 172 8.76 -17.13 -4.81
N VAL A 173 9.66 -17.59 -3.95
CA VAL A 173 10.13 -16.87 -2.74
C VAL A 173 10.84 -15.55 -3.04
N HIS A 174 11.25 -15.31 -4.28
CA HIS A 174 11.86 -14.04 -4.68
C HIS A 174 10.87 -12.86 -4.56
N TRP A 175 9.56 -13.10 -4.57
CA TRP A 175 8.60 -12.03 -4.30
C TRP A 175 8.60 -11.60 -2.83
N GLU A 176 8.85 -12.53 -1.90
CA GLU A 176 8.95 -12.24 -0.47
C GLU A 176 10.14 -11.33 -0.17
N LEU A 177 11.23 -11.45 -0.95
CA LEU A 177 12.40 -10.59 -0.83
C LEU A 177 12.06 -9.10 -0.93
N ILE A 178 11.19 -8.72 -1.86
CA ILE A 178 10.78 -7.32 -2.01
C ILE A 178 9.59 -6.95 -1.11
N GLY A 179 9.22 -7.86 -0.21
CA GLY A 179 8.23 -7.62 0.84
C GLY A 179 6.79 -7.85 0.40
N PHE A 180 6.53 -8.84 -0.47
CA PHE A 180 5.19 -9.44 -0.59
C PHE A 180 4.97 -10.52 0.49
N GLN A 181 3.72 -10.80 0.87
CA GLN A 181 3.39 -11.73 1.96
C GLN A 181 3.75 -13.20 1.66
N GLY A 182 3.89 -13.57 0.38
CA GLY A 182 4.27 -14.92 -0.02
C GLY A 182 4.71 -15.00 -1.47
N SER A 183 4.84 -16.22 -1.97
CA SER A 183 5.30 -16.50 -3.33
C SER A 183 4.36 -16.06 -4.47
N ASP A 184 3.15 -15.57 -4.15
CA ASP A 184 2.14 -15.12 -5.12
C ASP A 184 1.63 -13.69 -4.79
N PRO A 185 2.24 -12.66 -5.39
CA PRO A 185 1.83 -11.25 -5.24
C PRO A 185 0.38 -10.94 -5.60
N THR A 186 -0.29 -11.79 -6.38
CA THR A 186 -1.72 -11.61 -6.72
C THR A 186 -2.58 -11.50 -5.46
N THR A 187 -2.16 -12.18 -4.39
CA THR A 187 -2.88 -12.21 -3.12
C THR A 187 -2.78 -10.90 -2.34
N ASP A 188 -1.67 -10.17 -2.46
CA ASP A 188 -1.45 -8.91 -1.77
C ASP A 188 -2.30 -7.76 -2.35
N PHE A 189 -2.57 -7.80 -3.66
CA PHE A 189 -3.26 -6.73 -4.39
C PHE A 189 -4.79 -6.75 -4.27
N ARG A 190 -5.39 -7.62 -3.43
CA ARG A 190 -6.85 -7.74 -3.32
C ARG A 190 -7.55 -6.47 -2.85
N SER A 191 -6.92 -5.70 -1.97
CA SER A 191 -7.53 -4.55 -1.27
C SER A 191 -7.63 -3.29 -2.13
N ALA A 192 -6.72 -3.11 -3.08
CA ALA A 192 -6.63 -1.92 -3.93
C ALA A 192 -6.36 -2.24 -5.41
N GLY A 193 -6.50 -3.49 -5.83
CA GLY A 193 -6.40 -3.90 -7.22
C GLY A 193 -5.14 -3.41 -7.92
N VAL A 194 -5.29 -3.08 -9.21
CA VAL A 194 -4.22 -2.54 -10.05
C VAL A 194 -3.71 -1.17 -9.58
N LEU A 195 -4.52 -0.39 -8.83
CA LEU A 195 -4.10 0.90 -8.28
C LEU A 195 -2.81 0.77 -7.44
N SER A 196 -2.74 -0.24 -6.58
CA SER A 196 -1.55 -0.47 -5.76
C SER A 196 -0.32 -0.87 -6.56
N LEU A 197 -0.50 -1.64 -7.64
CA LEU A 197 0.58 -2.00 -8.56
C LEU A 197 1.14 -0.78 -9.28
N ILE A 198 0.28 0.09 -9.83
CA ILE A 198 0.75 1.32 -10.51
C ILE A 198 1.38 2.33 -9.53
N CYS A 199 0.93 2.41 -8.27
CA CYS A 199 1.60 3.23 -7.25
C CYS A 199 3.03 2.76 -7.00
N LEU A 200 3.27 1.45 -6.90
CA LEU A 200 4.61 0.90 -6.74
C LEU A 200 5.48 1.17 -7.97
N VAL A 201 4.94 1.01 -9.19
CA VAL A 201 5.68 1.36 -10.42
C VAL A 201 6.02 2.85 -10.45
N TYR A 202 5.06 3.73 -10.13
CA TYR A 202 5.31 5.18 -10.03
C TYR A 202 6.49 5.46 -9.11
N PHE A 203 6.46 4.87 -7.92
CA PHE A 203 7.46 5.09 -6.91
C PHE A 203 8.85 4.65 -7.36
N VAL A 204 8.98 3.42 -7.89
CA VAL A 204 10.28 2.86 -8.27
C VAL A 204 10.85 3.40 -9.58
N THR A 205 10.09 4.20 -10.35
CA THR A 205 10.53 4.72 -11.66
C THR A 205 10.72 6.24 -11.72
N GLN A 206 10.20 7.01 -10.75
CA GLN A 206 10.17 8.48 -10.83
C GLN A 206 11.11 9.20 -9.85
N VAL A 207 11.82 8.49 -8.97
CA VAL A 207 12.56 9.10 -7.85
C VAL A 207 14.07 8.90 -8.03
N ASP A 208 14.71 9.84 -8.71
CA ASP A 208 16.18 9.96 -8.84
C ASP A 208 16.72 10.96 -7.80
N THR A 209 16.61 10.61 -6.51
CA THR A 209 17.18 11.40 -5.38
C THR A 209 17.97 10.47 -4.45
N PRO A 210 18.81 10.97 -3.52
CA PRO A 210 19.51 10.13 -2.53
C PRO A 210 18.57 9.28 -1.65
N ASP A 211 17.31 9.70 -1.48
CA ASP A 211 16.24 8.89 -0.90
C ASP A 211 15.57 8.00 -1.96
N SER A 212 16.35 7.41 -2.88
CA SER A 212 15.81 6.60 -3.96
C SER A 212 15.04 5.39 -3.41
N PRO A 213 14.05 4.87 -4.16
CA PRO A 213 13.31 3.67 -3.80
C PRO A 213 14.23 2.48 -3.51
N SER A 214 15.34 2.35 -4.25
CA SER A 214 16.35 1.33 -4.00
C SER A 214 17.08 1.54 -2.67
N ALA A 215 17.38 2.78 -2.27
CA ALA A 215 17.97 3.08 -0.96
C ALA A 215 16.99 2.79 0.19
N LEU A 216 15.71 3.15 0.02
CA LEU A 216 14.66 2.83 0.99
C LEU A 216 14.40 1.33 1.07
N PHE A 217 14.52 0.61 -0.04
CA PHE A 217 14.46 -0.85 -0.05
C PHE A 217 15.64 -1.47 0.71
N ARG A 218 16.87 -0.97 0.52
CA ARG A 218 18.02 -1.40 1.33
C ARG A 218 17.77 -1.19 2.83
N GLN A 219 17.15 -0.07 3.21
CA GLN A 219 16.75 0.17 4.60
C GLN A 219 15.71 -0.86 5.09
N SER A 220 14.76 -1.27 4.24
CA SER A 220 13.74 -2.25 4.61
C SER A 220 14.29 -3.65 4.91
N LEU A 221 15.53 -3.92 4.48
CA LEU A 221 16.24 -5.18 4.73
C LEU A 221 17.12 -5.14 5.99
N ASP A 222 17.04 -4.07 6.79
CA ASP A 222 17.80 -3.96 8.05
C ASP A 222 17.51 -5.17 8.97
N PRO A 223 18.52 -5.85 9.54
CA PRO A 223 18.31 -7.08 10.33
C PRO A 223 17.36 -6.89 11.53
N VAL A 224 17.32 -5.69 12.11
CA VAL A 224 16.52 -5.38 13.31
C VAL A 224 15.24 -4.63 12.94
N GLN A 225 15.37 -3.64 12.06
CA GLN A 225 14.30 -2.74 11.66
C GLN A 225 13.67 -3.13 10.31
N HIS A 226 13.75 -4.40 9.91
CA HIS A 226 13.16 -4.84 8.65
C HIS A 226 11.66 -4.54 8.58
N PHE A 227 11.17 -4.29 7.38
CA PHE A 227 9.75 -4.18 7.09
C PHE A 227 9.44 -4.64 5.66
N PRO A 228 8.23 -5.17 5.39
CA PRO A 228 7.87 -5.64 4.05
C PRO A 228 7.60 -4.45 3.12
N PHE A 229 8.61 -4.08 2.30
CA PHE A 229 8.59 -2.88 1.47
C PHE A 229 7.35 -2.76 0.57
N CYS A 230 7.05 -3.79 -0.23
CA CYS A 230 5.86 -3.79 -1.10
C CYS A 230 4.55 -3.76 -0.31
N SER A 231 4.42 -4.54 0.77
CA SER A 231 3.22 -4.51 1.62
C SER A 231 3.00 -3.13 2.28
N VAL A 232 4.05 -2.41 2.67
CA VAL A 232 3.93 -1.03 3.17
C VAL A 232 3.36 -0.11 2.09
N GLY A 233 3.85 -0.23 0.86
CA GLY A 233 3.31 0.52 -0.28
C GLY A 233 1.82 0.24 -0.49
N ILE A 234 1.43 -1.03 -0.53
CA ILE A 234 0.02 -1.43 -0.70
C ILE A 234 -0.86 -0.85 0.42
N ASN A 235 -0.39 -0.87 1.67
CA ASN A 235 -1.11 -0.28 2.80
C ASN A 235 -1.27 1.25 2.66
N ILE A 236 -0.24 1.95 2.22
CA ILE A 236 -0.31 3.40 1.95
C ILE A 236 -1.31 3.70 0.83
N THR A 237 -1.32 2.92 -0.26
CA THR A 237 -2.33 3.04 -1.32
C THR A 237 -3.74 2.88 -0.75
N CYS A 238 -3.97 1.89 0.13
CA CYS A 238 -5.27 1.68 0.76
C CYS A 238 -5.71 2.88 1.61
N ILE A 239 -4.80 3.43 2.42
CA ILE A 239 -5.05 4.63 3.22
C ILE A 239 -5.46 5.80 2.31
N LEU A 240 -4.70 6.07 1.25
CA LEU A 240 -4.99 7.18 0.33
C LEU A 240 -6.30 6.98 -0.42
N LEU A 241 -6.62 5.75 -0.84
CA LEU A 241 -7.89 5.42 -1.47
C LEU A 241 -9.07 5.68 -0.54
N GLN A 242 -8.96 5.31 0.74
CA GLN A 242 -9.99 5.60 1.75
C GLN A 242 -10.13 7.11 1.99
N LEU A 243 -9.03 7.85 2.08
CA LEU A 243 -9.07 9.32 2.22
C LEU A 243 -9.69 10.00 0.99
N LEU A 244 -9.44 9.48 -0.21
CA LEU A 244 -10.07 9.95 -1.44
C LEU A 244 -11.58 9.68 -1.43
N ARG A 245 -12.01 8.45 -1.09
CA ARG A 245 -13.42 8.06 -0.99
C ARG A 245 -14.20 8.91 0.03
N ARG A 246 -13.56 9.25 1.16
CA ARG A 246 -14.13 10.12 2.20
C ARG A 246 -14.08 11.62 1.85
N GLY A 247 -13.57 11.99 0.67
CA GLY A 247 -13.45 13.36 0.23
C GLY A 247 -12.38 14.19 0.94
N ALA A 248 -11.57 13.60 1.82
CA ALA A 248 -10.54 14.29 2.59
C ALA A 248 -9.43 14.89 1.70
N LEU A 249 -9.26 14.36 0.48
CA LEU A 249 -8.27 14.83 -0.49
C LEU A 249 -8.84 15.82 -1.52
N ASN A 250 -10.16 16.07 -1.53
CA ASN A 250 -10.83 16.85 -2.59
C ASN A 250 -10.25 18.25 -2.75
N GLN A 251 -10.06 18.97 -1.64
CA GLN A 251 -9.53 20.34 -1.68
C GLN A 251 -8.12 20.37 -2.30
N LEU A 252 -7.28 19.39 -1.98
CA LEU A 252 -5.93 19.31 -2.53
C LEU A 252 -5.93 18.94 -4.01
N CYS A 253 -6.79 18.00 -4.42
CA CYS A 253 -6.94 17.62 -5.83
C CYS A 253 -7.42 18.80 -6.69
N ILE A 254 -8.37 19.60 -6.18
CA ILE A 254 -8.86 20.82 -6.86
C ILE A 254 -7.72 21.83 -6.99
N GLN A 255 -6.96 22.07 -5.92
CA GLN A 255 -5.85 23.04 -5.92
C GLN A 255 -4.70 22.64 -6.86
N ARG A 256 -4.42 21.34 -6.97
CA ARG A 256 -3.39 20.80 -7.90
C ARG A 256 -3.92 20.53 -9.30
N ASN A 257 -5.22 20.70 -9.52
CA ASN A 257 -5.88 20.43 -10.79
C ASN A 257 -5.67 19.00 -11.34
N SER A 258 -5.41 18.01 -10.48
CA SER A 258 -5.33 16.59 -10.85
C SER A 258 -5.58 15.71 -9.63
N VAL A 259 -6.36 14.64 -9.81
CA VAL A 259 -6.59 13.61 -8.79
C VAL A 259 -5.47 12.57 -8.82
N LEU A 260 -5.13 12.07 -10.01
CA LEU A 260 -4.15 10.99 -10.14
C LEU A 260 -2.75 11.46 -9.74
N ASP A 261 -2.33 12.63 -10.23
CA ASP A 261 -1.02 13.19 -9.90
C ASP A 261 -0.90 13.48 -8.40
N THR A 262 -1.95 14.07 -7.80
CA THR A 262 -2.01 14.32 -6.36
C THR A 262 -1.91 13.01 -5.57
N PHE A 263 -2.61 11.96 -5.99
CA PHE A 263 -2.58 10.65 -5.35
C PHE A 263 -1.17 10.05 -5.36
N MET A 264 -0.50 10.08 -6.52
CA MET A 264 0.85 9.54 -6.69
C MET A 264 1.90 10.32 -5.88
N HIS A 265 1.83 11.66 -5.85
CA HIS A 265 2.74 12.46 -5.03
C HIS A 265 2.50 12.27 -3.52
N LEU A 266 1.25 12.13 -3.09
CA LEU A 266 0.94 11.80 -1.70
C LEU A 266 1.46 10.41 -1.33
N PHE A 267 1.34 9.43 -2.22
CA PHE A 267 1.89 8.08 -2.03
C PHE A 267 3.40 8.15 -1.75
N THR A 268 4.16 8.81 -2.63
CA THR A 268 5.61 8.96 -2.49
C THR A 268 5.96 9.71 -1.20
N GLY A 269 5.25 10.81 -0.91
CA GLY A 269 5.44 11.57 0.33
C GLY A 269 5.20 10.74 1.59
N MET A 270 4.11 9.97 1.63
CA MET A 270 3.77 9.11 2.74
C MET A 270 4.76 7.96 2.89
N PHE A 271 5.24 7.36 1.80
CA PHE A 271 6.22 6.28 1.84
C PHE A 271 7.55 6.76 2.42
N HIS A 272 8.03 7.93 2.00
CA HIS A 272 9.25 8.53 2.57
C HIS A 272 9.06 8.88 4.04
N TYR A 273 7.88 9.40 4.41
CA TYR A 273 7.58 9.70 5.80
C TYR A 273 7.58 8.44 6.66
N PHE A 274 6.96 7.37 6.17
CA PHE A 274 7.00 6.05 6.81
C PHE A 274 8.45 5.63 7.06
N CYS A 275 9.29 5.58 6.02
CA CYS A 275 10.66 5.09 6.14
C CYS A 275 11.51 5.95 7.08
N LYS A 276 11.35 7.28 7.01
CA LYS A 276 12.05 8.21 7.91
C LYS A 276 11.65 7.99 9.36
N THR A 277 10.34 7.94 9.62
CA THR A 277 9.80 7.69 10.95
C THR A 277 10.24 6.34 11.48
N TRP A 278 10.17 5.30 10.65
CA TRP A 278 10.57 3.94 10.99
C TRP A 278 12.00 3.89 11.52
N LYS A 279 12.92 4.51 10.78
CA LYS A 279 14.34 4.58 11.11
C LYS A 279 14.62 5.41 12.36
N VAL A 280 14.03 6.60 12.46
CA VAL A 280 14.30 7.55 13.56
C VAL A 280 13.76 7.02 14.89
N GLU A 281 12.62 6.32 14.86
CA GLU A 281 11.97 5.81 16.07
C GLU A 281 12.38 4.36 16.39
N HIS A 282 13.37 3.81 15.70
CA HIS A 282 13.84 2.43 15.89
C HIS A 282 12.71 1.39 15.83
N CYS A 283 11.80 1.56 14.86
CA CYS A 283 10.62 0.71 14.73
C CYS A 283 10.99 -0.72 14.31
N THR A 284 10.21 -1.67 14.80
CA THR A 284 10.19 -3.06 14.35
C THR A 284 8.84 -3.37 13.74
N ILE A 285 8.68 -4.57 13.17
CA ILE A 285 7.42 -5.03 12.58
C ILE A 285 6.21 -4.89 13.53
N LEU A 286 6.44 -4.96 14.84
CA LEU A 286 5.41 -4.78 15.88
C LEU A 286 4.83 -3.36 15.90
N ASN A 287 5.58 -2.37 15.43
CA ASN A 287 5.16 -0.98 15.39
C ASN A 287 4.33 -0.63 14.14
N ALA A 288 4.21 -1.54 13.17
CA ALA A 288 3.70 -1.22 11.84
C ALA A 288 2.28 -0.64 11.83
N GLN A 289 1.36 -1.25 12.56
CA GLN A 289 -0.02 -0.77 12.65
C GLN A 289 -0.09 0.64 13.27
N HIS A 290 0.73 0.90 14.30
CA HIS A 290 0.79 2.20 14.94
C HIS A 290 1.31 3.27 13.98
N VAL A 291 2.40 2.98 13.26
CA VAL A 291 3.01 3.92 12.31
C VAL A 291 2.04 4.22 11.15
N LEU A 292 1.41 3.19 10.56
CA LEU A 292 0.43 3.36 9.48
C LEU A 292 -0.81 4.15 9.94
N GLY A 293 -1.33 3.86 11.14
CA GLY A 293 -2.46 4.61 11.72
C GLY A 293 -2.11 6.09 11.99
N ARG A 294 -0.86 6.38 12.38
CA ARG A 294 -0.39 7.77 12.52
C ARG A 294 -0.27 8.45 11.16
N LEU A 295 0.22 7.75 10.13
CA LEU A 295 0.28 8.26 8.76
C LEU A 295 -1.11 8.66 8.25
N GLU A 296 -2.13 7.81 8.42
CA GLU A 296 -3.51 8.09 8.03
C GLU A 296 -4.03 9.36 8.72
N LYS A 297 -3.89 9.45 10.05
CA LYS A 297 -4.31 10.63 10.84
C LYS A 297 -3.63 11.91 10.38
N LEU A 298 -2.32 11.86 10.12
CA LEU A 298 -1.54 13.01 9.65
C LEU A 298 -1.98 13.45 8.24
N CYS A 299 -2.13 12.51 7.31
CA CYS A 299 -2.53 12.79 5.93
C CYS A 299 -3.96 13.33 5.88
N ARG A 300 -4.88 12.76 6.66
CA ARG A 300 -6.25 13.28 6.81
C ARG A 300 -6.29 14.71 7.32
N LYS A 301 -5.44 15.05 8.29
CA LYS A 301 -5.40 16.40 8.90
C LYS A 301 -4.74 17.45 7.99
N ASN A 302 -3.65 17.08 7.31
CA ASN A 302 -2.89 18.00 6.47
C ASN A 302 -2.16 17.24 5.34
N PRO A 303 -2.85 16.90 4.24
CA PRO A 303 -2.26 16.09 3.17
C PRO A 303 -1.11 16.83 2.47
N LYS A 304 -1.16 18.17 2.40
CA LYS A 304 -0.10 19.01 1.80
C LYS A 304 1.28 18.79 2.41
N ARG A 305 1.36 18.34 3.67
CA ARG A 305 2.63 18.04 4.34
C ARG A 305 3.45 17.01 3.57
N PHE A 306 2.79 16.03 2.96
CA PHE A 306 3.46 14.93 2.27
C PHE A 306 3.96 15.32 0.88
N LEU A 307 3.43 16.39 0.28
CA LEU A 307 3.90 16.91 -1.01
C LEU A 307 5.25 17.63 -0.92
N LYS A 308 5.58 18.21 0.25
CA LYS A 308 6.79 19.01 0.46
C LYS A 308 8.06 18.19 0.68
N MET A 309 7.94 16.87 0.78
CA MET A 309 9.09 16.00 1.05
C MET A 309 9.83 15.55 -0.22
N HIS A 310 9.35 15.98 -1.39
CA HIS A 310 9.83 15.60 -2.72
C HIS A 310 10.16 16.79 -3.62
N SER A 311 10.11 18.00 -3.06
CA SER A 311 10.36 19.27 -3.75
C SER A 311 11.68 19.87 -3.31
#